data_AF-A0A954FEU7-F1
#
_entry.id   AF-A0A954FEU7-F1
#
_cell.length_a   1.000
_cell.length_b   1.000
_cell.length_c   1.000
_cell.angle_alpha   90.00
_cell.angle_beta   90.00
_cell.angle_gamma   90.00
#
_symmetry.space_group_name_H-M   'P 1'
#
loop_
_entity.id
_entity.type
_entity.pdbx_description
1 polymer ?
#
loop_
_entity_poly.entity_id
_entity_poly.type
_entity_poly.pdbx_seq_one_letter_code
_entity_poly.pdbx_strand_id
1 'polypeptide(L)' 'DENDEQFIKPWKIDLADQNYPVSIQHARNLLGWEPQHQLRNTLSNMTERLKSDPERWYEINSLPVPADLNKQGSTGARNS' A
#
# COMPACT_ATOMS: atom_id res chain seq x y z
N ASP A 1 -17.61 23.28 9.85
CA ASP A 1 -16.34 23.17 10.58
C ASP A 1 -16.09 21.72 10.94
N GLU A 2 -15.60 20.94 9.97
CA GLU A 2 -15.08 19.60 10.22
C GLU A 2 -13.56 19.70 10.21
N ASN A 3 -13.01 19.48 11.38
CA ASN A 3 -11.60 19.49 11.68
C ASN A 3 -10.97 18.31 10.91
N ASP A 4 -10.29 18.59 9.80
CA ASP A 4 -9.43 17.67 9.06
C ASP A 4 -8.35 17.13 10.01
N GLU A 5 -8.69 16.11 10.78
CA GLU A 5 -7.70 15.31 11.46
C GLU A 5 -6.82 14.67 10.40
N GLN A 6 -5.64 15.24 10.16
CA GLN A 6 -4.61 14.63 9.33
C GLN A 6 -4.49 13.16 9.71
N PHE A 7 -4.86 12.28 8.77
CA PHE A 7 -4.87 10.82 8.92
C PHE A 7 -3.51 10.29 9.41
N ILE A 8 -2.45 11.01 9.05
CA ILE A 8 -1.09 10.80 9.53
C ILE A 8 -0.76 11.87 10.57
N LYS A 9 -0.66 11.46 11.85
CA LYS A 9 -0.14 12.30 12.93
C LYS A 9 1.40 12.19 12.96
N PRO A 10 2.16 13.23 13.36
CA PRO A 10 3.62 13.19 13.39
C PRO A 10 4.20 11.98 14.13
N TRP A 11 3.62 11.61 15.28
CA TRP A 11 4.05 10.44 16.06
C TRP A 11 3.83 9.08 15.35
N LYS A 12 2.96 9.02 14.34
CA LYS A 12 2.80 7.81 13.51
C LYS A 12 4.02 7.57 12.61
N ILE A 13 4.75 8.63 12.25
CA ILE A 13 6.00 8.53 11.48
C ILE A 13 7.08 7.93 12.37
N ASP A 14 7.25 8.48 13.57
CA ASP A 14 8.20 7.96 14.56
C ASP A 14 7.93 6.49 14.94
N LEU A 15 6.66 6.07 14.91
CA LEU A 15 6.26 4.67 15.17
C LEU A 15 6.53 3.75 13.96
N ALA A 16 6.37 4.24 12.74
CA ALA A 16 6.68 3.48 11.53
C ALA A 16 8.20 3.27 11.38
N ASP A 17 9.00 4.27 11.76
CA ASP A 17 10.46 4.22 11.71
C ASP A 17 11.08 3.28 12.76
N GLN A 18 10.36 2.99 13.86
CA GLN A 18 10.79 2.06 14.90
C GLN A 18 10.86 0.59 14.46
N ASN A 19 10.38 0.27 13.25
CA ASN A 19 10.57 -0.99 12.56
C ASN A 19 10.40 -2.20 13.50
N TYR A 20 9.18 -2.47 13.96
CA TYR A 20 8.89 -3.59 14.85
C TYR A 20 8.90 -4.91 14.07
N PRO A 21 9.93 -5.78 14.20
CA PRO A 21 9.78 -7.14 13.71
C PRO A 21 8.68 -7.81 14.52
N VAL A 22 7.56 -8.12 13.86
CA VAL A 22 6.52 -8.96 14.45
C VAL A 22 7.11 -10.36 14.59
N SER A 23 7.67 -10.65 15.76
CA SER A 23 8.19 -11.97 16.06
C SER A 23 7.03 -12.96 16.19
N ILE A 24 6.93 -13.87 15.23
CA ILE A 24 5.96 -14.98 15.25
C ILE A 24 6.41 -16.13 16.15
N GLN A 25 7.52 -15.99 16.89
CA GLN A 25 8.14 -17.07 17.65
C GLN A 25 7.17 -17.68 18.66
N HIS A 26 6.33 -16.85 19.28
CA HIS A 26 5.34 -17.31 20.25
C HIS A 26 4.29 -18.23 19.62
N ALA A 27 3.73 -17.84 18.46
CA ALA A 27 2.75 -18.65 17.73
C ALA A 27 3.38 -19.94 17.17
N ARG A 28 4.62 -19.86 16.69
CA ARG A 28 5.37 -21.04 16.23
C ARG A 28 5.60 -22.05 17.36
N ASN A 29 6.01 -21.57 18.53
CA ASN A 29 6.29 -22.43 19.68
C ASN A 29 5.04 -23.07 20.28
N LEU A 30 3.95 -22.30 20.41
CA LEU A 30 2.72 -22.79 21.04
C LEU A 30 1.80 -23.56 20.09
N LEU A 31 1.73 -23.15 18.84
CA LEU A 31 0.72 -23.64 17.89
C LEU A 31 1.32 -24.39 16.70
N GLY A 32 2.65 -24.44 16.57
CA GLY A 32 3.32 -24.96 15.37
C GLY A 32 2.97 -24.17 14.11
N TRP A 33 2.41 -22.97 14.27
CA TRP A 33 1.86 -22.18 13.18
C TRP A 33 2.90 -21.24 12.59
N GLU A 34 2.91 -21.14 11.26
CA GLU A 34 3.67 -20.13 10.53
C GLU A 34 2.90 -19.59 9.31
N PRO A 35 3.11 -18.31 8.95
CA PRO A 35 2.45 -17.72 7.80
C PRO A 35 2.92 -18.38 6.50
N GLN A 36 1.97 -18.87 5.72
CA GLN A 36 2.22 -19.50 4.41
C GLN A 36 2.63 -18.48 3.34
N HIS A 37 2.24 -17.22 3.52
CA HIS A 37 2.59 -16.11 2.63
C HIS A 37 3.28 -15.00 3.41
N GLN A 38 4.35 -14.46 2.84
CA GLN A 38 5.14 -13.40 3.46
C GLN A 38 5.17 -12.20 2.54
N LEU A 39 4.81 -11.04 3.08
CA LEU A 39 4.75 -9.79 2.32
C LEU A 39 6.06 -9.49 1.58
N ARG A 40 7.22 -9.71 2.22
CA ARG A 40 8.54 -9.49 1.60
C ARG A 40 8.75 -10.27 0.30
N ASN A 41 8.13 -11.44 0.15
CA ASN A 41 8.27 -12.27 -1.04
C ASN A 41 7.34 -11.79 -2.17
N THR A 42 6.23 -11.12 -1.84
CA THR A 42 5.21 -10.69 -2.80
C THR A 42 5.28 -9.19 -3.12
N LEU A 43 5.93 -8.38 -2.27
CA LEU A 43 5.93 -6.92 -2.35
C LEU A 43 6.53 -6.40 -3.66
N SER A 44 7.62 -6.99 -4.14
CA SER A 44 8.22 -6.61 -5.43
C SER A 44 7.25 -6.85 -6.59
N ASN A 45 6.60 -8.01 -6.61
CA ASN A 45 5.57 -8.33 -7.62
C ASN A 45 4.38 -7.38 -7.56
N MET A 46 3.91 -7.01 -6.36
CA MET A 46 2.82 -6.03 -6.20
C MET A 46 3.22 -4.67 -6.76
N THR A 47 4.46 -4.24 -6.51
CA THR A 47 4.99 -2.96 -6.97
C THR A 47 5.17 -2.94 -8.50
N GLU A 48 5.65 -4.03 -9.09
CA GLU A 48 5.76 -4.18 -10.54
C GLU A 48 4.39 -4.08 -11.21
N ARG A 49 3.38 -4.78 -10.68
CA ARG A 49 2.00 -4.73 -11.20
C ARG A 49 1.37 -3.34 -11.05
N LEU A 50 1.64 -2.64 -9.96
CA LEU A 50 1.18 -1.27 -9.77
C LEU A 50 1.81 -0.34 -10.81
N LYS A 51 3.10 -0.49 -11.10
CA LYS A 51 3.81 0.34 -12.07
C LYS A 51 3.42 0.04 -13.51
N SER A 52 3.03 -1.19 -13.84
CA SER A 52 2.68 -1.57 -15.21
C SER A 52 1.32 -1.01 -15.65
N ASP A 53 0.34 -0.98 -14.76
CA ASP A 53 -1.00 -0.46 -15.03
C ASP A 53 -1.61 0.08 -13.73
N PRO A 54 -1.32 1.33 -13.36
CA PRO A 54 -1.74 1.89 -12.09
C PRO A 54 -3.26 1.92 -11.94
N GLU A 55 -3.99 2.41 -12.96
CA GLU A 55 -5.45 2.54 -12.92
C GLU A 55 -6.11 1.18 -12.70
N ARG A 56 -5.75 0.18 -13.52
CA ARG A 56 -6.29 -1.17 -13.39
C ARG A 56 -5.90 -1.84 -12.07
N TRP A 57 -4.71 -1.55 -11.56
CA TRP A 57 -4.27 -2.08 -10.28
C TRP A 57 -5.15 -1.56 -9.13
N TYR A 58 -5.46 -0.26 -9.09
CA TYR A 58 -6.36 0.30 -8.08
C TYR A 58 -7.78 -0.29 -8.21
N GLU A 59 -8.31 -0.45 -9.42
CA GLU A 59 -9.62 -1.07 -9.67
C GLU A 59 -9.71 -2.51 -9.15
N ILE A 60 -8.75 -3.38 -9.54
CA ILE A 60 -8.76 -4.80 -9.18
C ILE A 60 -8.60 -4.99 -7.66
N ASN A 61 -7.88 -4.09 -6.99
CA ASN A 61 -7.70 -4.12 -5.54
C ASN A 61 -8.80 -3.38 -4.77
N SER A 62 -9.84 -2.87 -5.45
CA SER A 62 -10.94 -2.11 -4.86
C SER A 62 -10.47 -0.91 -4.03
N LEU A 63 -9.43 -0.24 -4.50
CA LEU A 63 -8.83 0.92 -3.86
C LEU A 63 -9.24 2.20 -4.62
N PRO A 64 -9.45 3.33 -3.92
CA PRO A 64 -9.75 4.60 -4.58
C PRO A 64 -8.56 5.05 -5.43
N VAL A 65 -8.83 5.41 -6.69
CA VAL A 65 -7.80 5.90 -7.62
C VAL A 65 -7.37 7.32 -7.19
N PRO A 66 -6.07 7.57 -6.96
CA PRO A 66 -5.55 8.90 -6.70
C PRO A 66 -5.93 9.93 -7.77
N ALA A 67 -6.34 11.13 -7.35
CA ALA A 67 -6.77 12.20 -8.26
C ALA A 67 -5.70 12.58 -9.31
N ASP A 68 -4.42 12.42 -8.99
CA ASP A 68 -3.32 12.77 -9.89
C ASP A 68 -3.07 11.71 -10.97
N LEU A 69 -3.50 10.46 -10.77
CA LEU A 69 -3.50 9.45 -11.83
C LEU A 69 -4.62 9.75 -12.85
N ASN A 70 -5.79 10.17 -12.38
CA ASN A 70 -6.94 10.51 -13.22
C ASN A 70 -6.68 11.72 -14.15
N LYS A 71 -5.74 12.60 -13.81
CA LYS A 71 -5.35 13.77 -14.63
C LYS A 71 -4.45 13.41 -15.82
N GLN A 72 -3.71 12.30 -15.75
CA GLN A 72 -2.75 11.91 -16.81
C GLN A 72 -3.45 11.32 -18.05
N GLY A 73 -4.66 10.75 -17.89
CA GLY A 73 -5.50 10.32 -19.02
C GLY A 73 -6.11 11.46 -19.86
N SER A 74 -6.10 12.71 -19.36
CA SER A 74 -6.74 13.86 -20.01
C SER A 74 -5.79 14.79 -20.78
N THR A 75 -4.47 14.57 -20.74
CA THR A 75 -3.47 15.43 -21.40
C THR A 75 -2.96 14.91 -22.74
N GLY A 76 -3.48 13.77 -23.22
CA GLY A 76 -3.08 13.15 -24.50
C GLY A 76 -3.87 13.57 -25.75
N ALA A 77 -4.91 14.40 -25.64
CA ALA A 77 -5.82 14.70 -26.75
C ALA A 77 -6.05 16.20 -26.95
N ARG A 78 -5.04 16.96 -27.41
CA ARG A 78 -5.27 18.30 -27.98
C ARG A 78 -4.15 18.82 -28.90
N ASN A 79 -3.77 18.02 -29.90
CA ASN A 79 -2.92 18.53 -30.99
C ASN A 79 -3.50 18.04 -32.34
N SER A 80 -4.40 18.82 -32.95
CA SER A 80 -4.73 18.78 -34.38
C SER A 80 -5.29 20.14 -34.78
#